data_AF-A0A426TID9-F1
#
_entry.id   AF-A0A426TID9-F1
#
_cell.length_a   1.000
_cell.length_b   1.000
_cell.length_c   1.000
_cell.angle_alpha   90.00
_cell.angle_beta   90.00
_cell.angle_gamma   90.00
#
_symmetry.space_group_name_H-M   'P 1'
#
loop_
_entity.id
_entity.type
_entity.pdbx_description
1 polymer ?
#
loop_
_entity_poly.entity_id
_entity_poly.type
_entity_poly.pdbx_seq_one_letter_code
_entity_poly.pdbx_strand_id
1 'polypeptide(L)'
;MTVQQAIATLVGAFLFPFIIRMAWGQMVEKFGPIGGWIAAAMIVGTAWTINHGVGLITQSGSAWVDMGLAAGIGVFVASVARGGKAGKAKTNLLAALVGGILGGLILSFIL
;
A
#
# COMPACT_ATOMS: atom_id res chain seq x y z
N MET A 1 19.16 3.84 9.98
CA MET A 1 17.86 3.62 10.65
C MET A 1 18.11 3.17 12.08
N THR A 2 17.48 3.81 13.05
CA THR A 2 17.50 3.38 14.47
C THR A 2 16.48 2.26 14.72
N VAL A 3 16.55 1.60 15.87
CA VAL A 3 15.57 0.57 16.26
C VAL A 3 14.16 1.16 16.35
N GLN A 4 14.02 2.39 16.86
CA GLN A 4 12.74 3.09 16.97
C GLN A 4 12.14 3.36 15.59
N GLN A 5 12.96 3.81 14.64
CA GLN A 5 12.56 4.03 13.25
C GLN A 5 12.14 2.71 12.56
N ALA A 6 12.83 1.61 12.85
CA ALA A 6 12.47 0.30 12.33
C ALA A 6 11.10 -0.17 12.83
N ILE A 7 10.84 -0.02 14.14
CA ILE A 7 9.55 -0.38 14.76
C ILE A 7 8.43 0.51 14.19
N ALA A 8 8.64 1.82 14.12
CA ALA A 8 7.67 2.75 13.54
C ALA A 8 7.34 2.38 12.08
N THR A 9 8.36 2.06 11.29
CA THR A 9 8.20 1.65 9.89
C THR A 9 7.41 0.36 9.78
N LEU A 10 7.68 -0.63 10.62
CA LEU A 10 6.94 -1.89 10.64
C LEU A 10 5.45 -1.65 10.96
N VAL A 11 5.16 -0.81 11.96
CA VAL A 11 3.79 -0.46 12.34
C VAL A 11 3.09 0.30 11.21
N GLY A 12 3.73 1.31 10.63
CA GLY A 12 3.18 2.06 9.50
C GLY A 12 2.91 1.20 8.26
N ALA A 13 3.86 0.32 7.93
CA ALA A 13 3.73 -0.64 6.83
C ALA A 13 2.63 -1.68 7.09
N PHE A 14 2.37 -2.08 8.33
CA PHE A 14 1.29 -3.01 8.68
C PHE A 14 -0.09 -2.34 8.66
N LEU A 15 -0.20 -1.11 9.18
CA LEU A 15 -1.48 -0.41 9.34
C LEU A 15 -2.26 -0.31 8.03
N PHE A 16 -1.57 0.05 6.94
CA PHE A 16 -2.23 0.28 5.66
C PHE A 16 -2.91 -0.98 5.06
N PRO A 17 -2.21 -2.11 4.82
CA PRO A 17 -2.84 -3.35 4.35
C PRO A 17 -3.87 -3.91 5.35
N PHE A 18 -3.66 -3.71 6.65
CA PHE A 18 -4.61 -4.13 7.67
C PHE A 18 -5.96 -3.41 7.51
N ILE A 19 -5.96 -2.08 7.40
CA ILE A 19 -7.19 -1.30 7.23
C ILE A 19 -7.89 -1.63 5.90
N ILE A 20 -7.14 -1.83 4.81
CA ILE A 20 -7.70 -2.28 3.52
C ILE A 20 -8.50 -3.57 3.71
N ARG A 21 -7.91 -4.56 4.40
CA ARG A 21 -8.52 -5.88 4.63
C ARG A 21 -9.75 -5.83 5.52
N MET A 22 -9.80 -4.88 6.45
CA MET A 22 -10.91 -4.76 7.40
C MET A 22 -12.09 -3.97 6.83
N ALA A 23 -11.83 -2.88 6.09
CA ALA A 23 -12.88 -1.91 5.76
C ALA A 23 -13.20 -1.82 4.26
N TRP A 24 -12.22 -1.97 3.36
CA TRP A 24 -12.42 -1.64 1.95
C TRP A 24 -13.54 -2.48 1.31
N GLY A 25 -13.49 -3.79 1.49
CA GLY A 25 -14.50 -4.70 0.92
C GLY A 25 -15.91 -4.39 1.40
N GLN A 26 -16.05 -4.10 2.70
CA GLN A 26 -17.35 -3.75 3.31
C GLN A 26 -17.90 -2.42 2.77
N MET A 27 -17.03 -1.44 2.50
CA MET A 27 -17.44 -0.18 1.90
C MET A 27 -17.95 -0.37 0.48
N VAL A 28 -17.27 -1.20 -0.33
CA VAL A 28 -17.73 -1.53 -1.68
C VAL A 28 -19.03 -2.33 -1.64
N GLU A 29 -19.17 -3.27 -0.71
CA GLU A 29 -20.39 -4.06 -0.54
C GLU A 29 -21.60 -3.18 -0.19
N LYS A 30 -21.41 -2.22 0.72
CA LYS A 30 -22.50 -1.35 1.22
C LYS A 30 -22.85 -0.21 0.26
N PHE A 31 -21.85 0.40 -0.38
CA PHE A 31 -22.03 1.61 -1.18
C PHE A 31 -21.83 1.37 -2.68
N GLY A 32 -21.55 0.14 -3.12
CA GLY A 32 -21.24 -0.16 -4.51
C GLY A 32 -19.90 0.45 -4.97
N PRO A 33 -19.73 0.73 -6.28
CA PRO A 33 -18.48 1.25 -6.81
C PRO A 33 -18.00 2.56 -6.17
N ILE A 34 -18.92 3.44 -5.75
CA ILE A 34 -18.56 4.68 -5.04
C ILE A 34 -17.93 4.40 -3.67
N GLY A 35 -18.28 3.27 -3.04
CA GLY A 35 -17.61 2.80 -1.82
C GLY A 35 -16.11 2.57 -2.02
N GLY A 36 -15.69 2.14 -3.22
CA GLY A 36 -14.28 2.00 -3.56
C GLY A 36 -13.56 3.35 -3.65
N TRP A 37 -14.21 4.36 -4.21
CA TRP A 37 -13.67 5.72 -4.27
C TRP A 37 -13.57 6.38 -2.89
N ILE A 38 -14.58 6.19 -2.04
CA ILE A 38 -14.56 6.69 -0.66
C ILE A 38 -13.47 5.95 0.12
N ALA A 39 -13.34 4.63 -0.04
CA ALA A 39 -12.27 3.84 0.57
C ALA A 39 -10.89 4.31 0.11
N ALA A 40 -10.71 4.60 -1.18
CA ALA A 40 -9.47 5.16 -1.71
C ALA A 40 -9.14 6.49 -1.03
N ALA A 41 -10.05 7.45 -0.99
CA ALA A 41 -9.80 8.75 -0.37
C ALA A 41 -9.53 8.62 1.15
N MET A 42 -10.39 7.91 1.87
CA MET A 42 -10.35 7.87 3.33
C MET A 42 -9.26 6.93 3.86
N ILE A 43 -9.18 5.71 3.34
CA ILE A 43 -8.18 4.72 3.81
C ILE A 43 -6.79 5.11 3.33
N VAL A 44 -6.62 5.36 2.02
CA VAL A 44 -5.29 5.68 1.48
C VAL A 44 -4.84 7.06 1.96
N GLY A 45 -5.71 8.08 1.93
CA GLY A 45 -5.34 9.42 2.39
C GLY A 45 -4.97 9.46 3.88
N THR A 46 -5.72 8.76 4.74
CA THR A 46 -5.40 8.68 6.17
C THR A 46 -4.11 7.89 6.41
N ALA A 47 -3.94 6.73 5.76
CA ALA A 47 -2.72 5.94 5.87
C ALA A 47 -1.50 6.72 5.37
N TRP A 48 -1.64 7.50 4.29
CA TRP A 48 -0.59 8.37 3.77
C TRP A 48 -0.21 9.45 4.77
N THR A 49 -1.21 10.12 5.37
CA THR A 49 -0.98 11.15 6.38
C THR A 49 -0.24 10.59 7.59
N ILE A 50 -0.57 9.38 8.03
CA ILE A 50 0.11 8.72 9.14
C ILE A 50 1.53 8.27 8.73
N ASN A 51 1.68 7.64 7.57
CA ASN A 51 2.97 7.05 7.16
C ASN A 51 3.99 8.09 6.70
N HIS A 52 3.55 9.11 5.97
CA HIS A 52 4.43 10.10 5.34
C HIS A 52 4.25 11.50 5.91
N GLY A 53 3.04 11.88 6.33
CA GLY A 53 2.81 13.16 7.01
C GLY A 53 3.40 13.17 8.43
N VAL A 54 3.06 12.17 9.24
CA VAL A 54 3.59 11.98 10.60
C VAL A 54 4.94 11.24 10.58
N GLY A 55 5.22 10.48 9.52
CA GLY A 55 6.54 9.88 9.30
C GLY A 55 6.75 8.52 9.98
N LEU A 56 5.70 7.69 10.12
CA LEU A 56 5.89 6.31 10.61
C LEU A 56 6.81 5.51 9.69
N ILE A 57 6.67 5.64 8.37
CA ILE A 57 7.59 5.00 7.43
C ILE A 57 8.81 5.89 7.25
N THR A 58 9.94 5.41 7.79
CA THR A 58 11.21 6.13 7.70
C THR A 58 11.65 6.23 6.24
N GLN A 59 11.92 7.46 5.80
CA GLN A 59 12.47 7.76 4.49
C GLN A 59 14.00 7.89 4.59
N SER A 60 14.74 7.40 3.60
CA SER A 60 16.19 7.54 3.55
C SER A 60 16.71 7.49 2.12
N GLY A 61 17.68 8.35 1.80
CA GLY A 61 18.29 8.42 0.48
C GLY A 61 17.42 9.19 -0.53
N SER A 62 17.76 9.06 -1.82
CA SER A 62 17.06 9.72 -2.92
C SER A 62 15.81 8.96 -3.37
N ALA A 63 15.70 7.66 -3.06
CA ALA A 63 14.54 6.85 -3.39
C ALA A 63 13.49 6.94 -2.28
N TRP A 64 12.27 7.32 -2.65
CA TRP A 64 11.14 7.38 -1.73
C TRP A 64 10.56 5.98 -1.47
N VAL A 65 10.36 5.65 -0.19
CA VAL A 65 9.77 4.38 0.24
C VAL A 65 8.26 4.50 0.20
N ASP A 66 7.63 3.87 -0.79
CA ASP A 66 6.19 3.95 -1.07
C ASP A 66 5.38 2.94 -0.21
N MET A 67 4.38 3.45 0.52
CA MET A 67 3.50 2.60 1.35
C MET A 67 2.59 1.64 0.54
N GLY A 68 2.39 1.90 -0.74
CA GLY A 68 1.71 1.02 -1.70
C GLY A 68 2.40 -0.33 -1.86
N LEU A 69 3.73 -0.39 -1.70
CA LEU A 69 4.44 -1.68 -1.60
C LEU A 69 3.96 -2.46 -0.38
N ALA A 70 3.80 -1.79 0.76
CA ALA A 70 3.30 -2.42 1.99
C ALA A 70 1.86 -2.91 1.84
N ALA A 71 0.99 -2.14 1.18
CA ALA A 71 -0.36 -2.59 0.83
C ALA A 71 -0.34 -3.84 -0.08
N GLY A 72 0.46 -3.81 -1.14
CA GLY A 72 0.59 -4.92 -2.09
C GLY A 72 1.05 -6.21 -1.42
N ILE A 73 2.15 -6.14 -0.66
CA ILE A 73 2.68 -7.30 0.08
C ILE A 73 1.69 -7.77 1.14
N GLY A 74 1.18 -6.87 1.98
CA GLY A 74 0.31 -7.23 3.09
C GLY A 74 -1.00 -7.87 2.64
N VAL A 75 -1.66 -7.31 1.62
CA VAL A 75 -2.89 -7.90 1.06
C VAL A 75 -2.60 -9.22 0.36
N PHE A 76 -1.48 -9.34 -0.36
CA PHE A 76 -1.07 -10.58 -1.03
C PHE A 76 -0.81 -11.70 -0.04
N VAL A 77 0.06 -11.47 0.95
CA VAL A 77 0.41 -12.45 2.00
C VAL A 77 -0.85 -12.86 2.75
N ALA A 78 -1.67 -11.89 3.16
CA ALA A 78 -2.89 -12.17 3.91
C ALA A 78 -3.93 -12.94 3.06
N SER A 79 -3.93 -12.78 1.74
CA SER A 79 -4.79 -13.55 0.83
C SER A 79 -4.28 -14.98 0.68
N VAL A 80 -2.98 -15.19 0.51
CA VAL A 80 -2.37 -16.53 0.44
C VAL A 80 -2.56 -17.28 1.75
N ALA A 81 -2.34 -16.63 2.90
CA ALA A 81 -2.55 -17.21 4.22
C ALA A 81 -4.01 -17.65 4.47
N ARG A 82 -4.98 -17.09 3.74
CA ARG A 82 -6.40 -17.48 3.79
C ARG A 82 -6.81 -18.48 2.70
N GLY A 83 -5.84 -19.16 2.07
CA GLY A 83 -6.09 -20.17 1.03
C GLY A 83 -6.17 -19.61 -0.40
N GLY A 84 -5.85 -18.34 -0.60
CA GLY A 84 -5.72 -17.75 -1.92
C GLY A 84 -4.56 -18.39 -2.71
N LYS A 85 -4.77 -18.61 -4.01
CA LYS A 85 -3.73 -19.18 -4.89
C LYS A 85 -2.80 -18.06 -5.38
N ALA A 86 -1.54 -18.06 -4.94
CA ALA A 86 -0.52 -17.08 -5.35
C ALA A 86 -0.43 -16.90 -6.88
N GLY A 87 -0.56 -17.99 -7.64
CA GLY A 87 -0.52 -17.96 -9.11
C GLY A 87 -1.61 -17.11 -9.77
N LYS A 88 -2.73 -16.83 -9.08
CA LYS A 88 -3.79 -15.93 -9.60
C LYS A 88 -3.42 -14.45 -9.53
N ALA A 89 -2.44 -14.08 -8.71
CA ALA A 89 -2.00 -12.69 -8.60
C ALA A 89 -1.02 -12.27 -9.70
N LYS A 90 -0.53 -13.21 -10.52
CA LYS A 90 0.55 -12.97 -11.51
C LYS A 90 0.28 -11.75 -12.40
N THR A 91 -0.91 -11.64 -12.98
CA THR A 91 -1.26 -10.51 -13.85
C THR A 91 -1.24 -9.19 -13.09
N ASN A 92 -1.80 -9.13 -11.88
CA ASN A 92 -1.81 -7.92 -11.08
C ASN A 92 -0.42 -7.52 -10.61
N LEU A 93 0.42 -8.50 -10.24
CA LEU A 93 1.82 -8.25 -9.87
C LEU A 93 2.63 -7.73 -11.05
N LEU A 94 2.46 -8.30 -12.25
CA LEU A 94 3.12 -7.83 -13.46
C LEU A 94 2.67 -6.41 -13.81
N ALA A 95 1.37 -6.12 -13.74
CA ALA A 95 0.83 -4.79 -13.97
C ALA A 95 1.38 -3.77 -12.97
N ALA A 96 1.48 -4.14 -11.68
CA ALA A 96 2.06 -3.29 -10.64
C ALA A 96 3.55 -3.00 -10.89
N LEU A 97 4.33 -4.01 -11.30
CA LEU A 97 5.75 -3.84 -11.64
C LEU A 97 5.93 -2.92 -12.85
N VAL A 98 5.18 -3.17 -13.93
CA VAL A 98 5.22 -2.32 -15.13
C VAL A 98 4.80 -0.90 -14.81
N GLY A 99 3.72 -0.72 -14.06
CA GLY A 99 3.26 0.60 -13.62
C GLY A 99 4.27 1.33 -12.75
N GLY A 100 4.92 0.64 -11.81
CA GLY A 100 5.98 1.20 -10.97
C GLY A 100 7.21 1.63 -11.78
N ILE A 101 7.64 0.81 -12.74
CA ILE A 101 8.76 1.15 -13.65
C ILE A 101 8.41 2.38 -14.50
N LEU A 102 7.22 2.40 -15.10
CA LEU A 102 6.77 3.54 -15.91
C LEU A 102 6.65 4.81 -15.07
N GLY A 103 6.12 4.71 -13.85
CA GLY A 103 6.06 5.83 -12.90
C GLY A 103 7.46 6.37 -12.56
N GLY A 104 8.40 5.48 -12.24
CA GLY A 104 9.81 5.85 -12.01
C GLY A 104 10.46 6.53 -13.23
N LEU A 105 10.21 6.01 -14.43
CA LEU A 105 10.70 6.60 -15.67
C LEU A 105 10.13 8.01 -15.89
N ILE A 106 8.82 8.20 -15.71
CA ILE A 106 8.20 9.53 -15.82
C ILE A 106 8.84 10.51 -14.83
N LEU A 107 9.05 10.09 -13.59
CA LEU A 107 9.68 10.93 -12.57
C LEU A 107 11.13 11.28 -12.91
N SER A 108 11.88 10.41 -13.59
CA SER A 108 13.26 10.68 -14.01
C SER A 108 13.41 11.82 -15.03
N PHE A 109 12.32 12.28 -15.64
CA PHE A 109 12.34 13.42 -16.54
C PHE A 109 12.22 14.77 -15.82
N ILE A 110 11.89 14.77 -14.53
CA ILE A 110 11.59 16.00 -13.76
C ILE A 110 12.27 16.07 -12.38
N LEU A 111 12.95 15.00 -11.94
CA LEU A 111 13.73 14.91 -10.70
C LEU A 111 15.21 14.72 -11.03
#